data_AF-A0A6J4T273-F1
#
_entry.id   AF-A0A6J4T273-F1
#
_cell.length_a   1.000
_cell.length_b   1.000
_cell.length_c   1.000
_cell.angle_alpha   90.00
_cell.angle_beta   90.00
_cell.angle_gamma   90.00
#
_symmetry.space_group_name_H-M   'P 1'
#
loop_
_entity.id
_entity.type
_entity.pdbx_description
1 polymer ?
#
loop_
_entity_poly.entity_id
_entity_poly.type
_entity_poly.pdbx_seq_one_letter_code
_entity_poly.pdbx_strand_id
1 'polypeptide(L)'
;MLGGSEMLRELVLGTAALMLGSTAARAEWREASSKHFLVYSEGSEASLRAAVVKLEKYDFLLRFASGKLKAPSGAKAKVYMVSDMKAVAASLPFGGMGVGGYYEANLRGAYFVTPRSSVTDTVRGTYRVDPQQVLFHEYAHHFMFQYFPATYPTWYSEGFAEYYGTTRLLPNEVMEVGQPANHRYASLEGNQWLPVNKLLTARSYADVGSRLHLLYAQGWLLVHYAAFNKEAGAQLKQYLNAINAGQSYETAAGAAFGAGAKQLNNALQDYARNGQLKVVRLPFKPIDVGPIVIRELSPAENALLGEELALDSGVPAADAGRFAARVRRTAARFPDDPHALRVLTEAERLAGNRANAAAAVERWLAVQPGAALALMHKGALRAEELRAASSRDEAAWDAARKLIFDAHRRAPAEPQILVAYYDSFAAQGRLPPAGAQNGLVRAFELLPQNDDLRYRVAWDFEQRGMIEVAIQTIRPAALAFHEDETPERKARREKREAEYRLAGEATRETAREMLMRLEAKFAGGKPAAAPKGGAGRR
;
A
#
# COMPACT_ATOMS: atom_id res chain seq x y z
N MET A 1 12.28 46.12 -69.58
CA MET A 1 11.86 47.50 -69.22
C MET A 1 10.40 47.44 -68.81
N LEU A 2 10.09 47.90 -67.59
CA LEU A 2 8.82 48.49 -67.08
C LEU A 2 7.52 47.69 -67.35
N GLY A 3 6.68 47.28 -66.39
CA GLY A 3 6.42 47.74 -65.02
C GLY A 3 4.89 47.99 -64.84
N GLY A 4 4.30 47.48 -63.76
CA GLY A 4 2.98 47.88 -63.20
C GLY A 4 1.73 47.22 -63.83
N SER A 5 0.64 46.92 -63.13
CA SER A 5 0.26 46.96 -61.71
C SER A 5 -1.11 46.25 -61.57
N GLU A 6 -1.28 45.52 -60.46
CA GLU A 6 -2.54 45.20 -59.74
C GLU A 6 -3.86 44.95 -60.48
N MET A 7 -4.49 43.80 -60.21
CA MET A 7 -5.77 43.75 -59.48
C MET A 7 -6.07 42.30 -59.05
N LEU A 8 -5.76 42.00 -57.78
CA LEU A 8 -6.28 40.85 -57.05
C LEU A 8 -7.74 41.12 -56.68
N ARG A 9 -8.66 40.35 -57.27
CA ARG A 9 -9.98 39.96 -56.71
C ARG A 9 -10.62 39.02 -57.71
N GLU A 10 -10.59 37.73 -57.43
CA GLU A 10 -11.77 36.86 -57.39
C GLU A 10 -11.36 35.56 -56.71
N LEU A 11 -12.22 35.17 -55.77
CA LEU A 11 -11.98 34.29 -54.65
C LEU A 11 -12.89 33.07 -54.85
N VAL A 12 -12.45 31.94 -54.30
CA VAL A 12 -13.26 30.78 -53.91
C VAL A 12 -13.61 29.77 -55.01
N LEU A 13 -12.78 28.72 -55.12
CA LEU A 13 -13.25 27.33 -55.14
C LEU A 13 -12.06 26.39 -54.93
N GLY A 14 -12.14 25.56 -53.89
CA GLY A 14 -11.34 24.33 -53.83
C GLY A 14 -10.45 24.16 -52.61
N THR A 15 -11.05 24.02 -51.43
CA THR A 15 -10.61 22.99 -50.44
C THR A 15 -11.66 22.89 -49.33
N ALA A 16 -12.69 22.07 -49.57
CA ALA A 16 -13.50 21.56 -48.47
C ALA A 16 -12.59 20.65 -47.64
N ALA A 17 -12.18 21.18 -46.49
CA ALA A 17 -11.31 20.52 -45.54
C ALA A 17 -11.95 19.20 -45.07
N LEU A 18 -11.30 18.08 -45.36
CA LEU A 18 -11.37 16.86 -44.57
C LEU A 18 -10.77 17.16 -43.20
N MET A 19 -11.52 17.90 -42.37
CA MET A 19 -11.36 17.89 -40.92
C MET A 19 -11.95 16.57 -40.41
N LEU A 20 -11.28 15.46 -40.74
CA LEU A 20 -11.36 14.27 -39.91
C LEU A 20 -10.75 14.69 -38.58
N GLY A 21 -11.60 15.14 -37.67
CA GLY A 21 -11.24 15.38 -36.29
C GLY A 21 -10.52 14.13 -35.81
N SER A 22 -9.22 14.27 -35.58
CA SER A 22 -8.47 13.33 -34.76
C SER A 22 -9.15 13.37 -33.40
N THR A 23 -10.14 12.51 -33.19
CA THR A 23 -10.45 12.06 -31.84
C THR A 23 -9.14 11.48 -31.36
N ALA A 24 -8.36 12.26 -30.60
CA ALA A 24 -7.31 11.71 -29.77
C ALA A 24 -7.97 10.51 -29.10
N ALA A 25 -7.53 9.31 -29.45
CA ALA A 25 -8.07 8.09 -28.89
C ALA A 25 -7.90 8.28 -27.38
N ARG A 26 -9.00 8.61 -26.69
CA ARG A 26 -9.00 8.64 -25.23
C ARG A 26 -8.60 7.22 -24.88
N ALA A 27 -7.44 7.06 -24.27
CA ALA A 27 -7.02 5.74 -23.82
C ALA A 27 -8.02 5.35 -22.73
N GLU A 28 -9.01 4.54 -23.09
CA GLU A 28 -10.06 4.13 -22.16
C GLU A 28 -9.47 3.11 -21.19
N TRP A 29 -9.64 3.37 -19.90
CA TRP A 29 -9.19 2.45 -18.86
C TRP A 29 -10.01 1.16 -18.92
N ARG A 30 -9.31 0.06 -18.68
CA ARG A 30 -9.87 -1.27 -18.52
C ARG A 30 -9.58 -1.77 -17.11
N GLU A 31 -10.50 -2.56 -16.61
CA GLU A 31 -10.35 -3.33 -15.37
C GLU A 31 -10.24 -4.81 -15.73
N ALA A 32 -9.26 -5.49 -15.15
CA ALA A 32 -9.15 -6.94 -15.16
C ALA A 32 -9.29 -7.50 -13.75
N SER A 33 -10.23 -8.41 -13.56
CA SER A 33 -10.44 -9.12 -12.30
C SER A 33 -10.00 -10.57 -12.42
N SER A 34 -9.12 -11.01 -11.52
CA SER A 34 -8.67 -12.39 -11.38
C SER A 34 -8.93 -12.89 -9.96
N LYS A 35 -8.32 -14.02 -9.56
CA LYS A 35 -8.52 -14.58 -8.22
C LYS A 35 -7.99 -13.66 -7.12
N HIS A 36 -6.77 -13.12 -7.28
CA HIS A 36 -6.10 -12.33 -6.24
C HIS A 36 -6.01 -10.83 -6.57
N PHE A 37 -6.34 -10.41 -7.79
CA PHE A 37 -6.08 -9.06 -8.26
C PHE A 37 -7.27 -8.36 -8.90
N LEU A 38 -7.24 -7.03 -8.80
CA LEU A 38 -8.05 -6.10 -9.58
C LEU A 38 -7.10 -5.09 -10.24
N VAL A 39 -6.90 -5.20 -11.55
CA VAL A 39 -5.86 -4.45 -12.28
C VAL A 39 -6.48 -3.45 -13.23
N TYR A 40 -6.12 -2.17 -13.06
CA TYR A 40 -6.54 -1.06 -13.90
C TYR A 40 -5.42 -0.68 -14.87
N SER A 41 -5.74 -0.52 -16.15
CA SER A 41 -4.78 -0.11 -17.17
C SER A 41 -5.45 0.58 -18.36
N GLU A 42 -4.81 1.61 -18.91
CA GLU A 42 -5.16 2.18 -20.24
C GLU A 42 -4.54 1.38 -21.41
N GLY A 43 -3.95 0.22 -21.13
CA GLY A 43 -3.42 -0.69 -22.13
C GLY A 43 -4.49 -1.42 -22.94
N SER A 44 -4.06 -2.13 -23.98
CA SER A 44 -4.93 -3.05 -24.72
C SER A 44 -5.36 -4.22 -23.84
N GLU A 45 -6.53 -4.81 -24.12
CA GLU A 45 -7.01 -6.01 -23.39
C GLU A 45 -5.96 -7.12 -23.37
N ALA A 46 -5.30 -7.38 -24.50
CA ALA A 46 -4.27 -8.41 -24.59
C ALA A 46 -3.09 -8.13 -23.65
N SER A 47 -2.62 -6.87 -23.59
CA SER A 47 -1.51 -6.49 -22.69
C SER A 47 -1.90 -6.58 -21.22
N LEU A 48 -3.12 -6.16 -20.88
CA LEU A 48 -3.67 -6.25 -19.52
C LEU A 48 -3.84 -7.72 -19.10
N ARG A 49 -4.41 -8.56 -19.96
CA ARG A 49 -4.55 -10.01 -19.71
C ARG A 49 -3.20 -10.65 -19.45
N ALA A 50 -2.20 -10.36 -20.29
CA ALA A 50 -0.85 -10.88 -20.12
C ALA A 50 -0.21 -10.44 -18.80
N ALA A 51 -0.39 -9.18 -18.40
CA ALA A 51 0.11 -8.68 -17.11
C ALA A 51 -0.54 -9.41 -15.92
N VAL A 52 -1.86 -9.60 -15.95
CA VAL A 52 -2.59 -10.32 -14.89
C VAL A 52 -2.18 -11.79 -14.80
N VAL A 53 -2.03 -12.49 -15.94
CA VAL A 53 -1.53 -13.88 -15.97
C VAL A 53 -0.15 -13.97 -15.31
N LYS A 54 0.75 -13.05 -15.64
CA LYS A 54 2.10 -13.01 -15.04
C LYS A 54 2.04 -12.77 -13.53
N LEU A 55 1.18 -11.87 -13.09
CA LEU A 55 1.03 -11.53 -11.67
C LEU A 55 0.44 -12.70 -10.86
N GLU A 56 -0.57 -13.40 -11.39
CA GLU A 56 -1.12 -14.63 -10.78
C GLU A 56 -0.09 -15.76 -10.71
N LYS A 57 0.74 -15.92 -11.75
CA LYS A 57 1.84 -16.89 -11.74
C LYS A 57 2.94 -16.53 -10.74
N TYR A 58 3.24 -15.25 -10.59
CA TYR A 58 4.20 -14.77 -9.62
C TYR A 58 3.70 -14.97 -8.18
N ASP A 59 2.42 -14.69 -7.92
CA ASP A 59 1.78 -15.02 -6.64
C ASP A 59 1.81 -16.52 -6.34
N PHE A 60 1.50 -17.37 -7.33
CA PHE A 60 1.65 -18.82 -7.20
C PHE A 60 3.09 -19.21 -6.81
N LEU A 61 4.10 -18.65 -7.49
CA LEU A 61 5.51 -18.91 -7.22
C LEU A 61 5.89 -18.55 -5.79
N LEU A 62 5.54 -17.36 -5.31
CA LEU A 62 5.90 -16.93 -3.95
C LEU A 62 5.23 -17.81 -2.90
N ARG A 63 3.95 -18.19 -3.11
CA ARG A 63 3.27 -19.14 -2.23
C ARG A 63 3.87 -20.54 -2.28
N PHE A 64 4.30 -21.00 -3.44
CA PHE A 64 5.00 -22.29 -3.59
C PHE A 64 6.33 -22.26 -2.83
N ALA A 65 7.19 -21.28 -3.12
CA ALA A 65 8.53 -21.15 -2.55
C ALA A 65 8.52 -20.97 -1.02
N SER A 66 7.46 -20.40 -0.47
CA SER A 66 7.33 -20.12 0.96
C SER A 66 6.40 -21.10 1.72
N GLY A 67 5.86 -22.13 1.04
CA GLY A 67 4.96 -23.11 1.65
C GLY A 67 3.58 -22.57 2.02
N LYS A 68 3.12 -21.49 1.37
CA LYS A 68 1.85 -20.79 1.61
C LYS A 68 0.74 -21.10 0.60
N LEU A 69 0.87 -22.16 -0.20
CA LEU A 69 -0.16 -22.54 -1.19
C LEU A 69 -1.57 -22.75 -0.61
N LYS A 70 -1.68 -23.18 0.65
CA LYS A 70 -2.95 -23.41 1.35
C LYS A 70 -3.39 -22.23 2.23
N ALA A 71 -2.60 -21.15 2.29
CA ALA A 71 -2.96 -19.99 3.08
C ALA A 71 -4.22 -19.34 2.47
N PRO A 72 -5.16 -18.86 3.31
CA PRO A 72 -6.30 -18.10 2.81
C PRO A 72 -5.82 -16.89 2.01
N SER A 73 -6.48 -16.62 0.87
CA SER A 73 -6.29 -15.34 0.18
C SER A 73 -6.86 -14.22 1.04
N GLY A 74 -6.12 -13.12 1.17
CA GLY A 74 -6.67 -11.86 1.66
C GLY A 74 -7.66 -11.25 0.67
N ALA A 75 -8.06 -10.00 0.91
CA ALA A 75 -8.79 -9.20 -0.06
C ALA A 75 -7.97 -9.06 -1.37
N LYS A 76 -8.65 -8.94 -2.52
CA LYS A 76 -7.96 -8.73 -3.80
C LYS A 76 -7.13 -7.45 -3.74
N ALA A 77 -5.88 -7.53 -4.17
CA ALA A 77 -5.03 -6.35 -4.22
C ALA A 77 -5.28 -5.57 -5.53
N LYS A 78 -5.43 -4.25 -5.41
CA LYS A 78 -5.66 -3.35 -6.56
C LYS A 78 -4.35 -2.95 -7.20
N VAL A 79 -4.22 -2.99 -8.51
CA VAL A 79 -3.02 -2.54 -9.22
C VAL A 79 -3.40 -1.45 -10.22
N TYR A 80 -2.86 -0.26 -10.06
CA TYR A 80 -3.01 0.84 -11.01
C TYR A 80 -1.77 0.90 -11.91
N MET A 81 -1.91 0.41 -13.14
CA MET A 81 -0.86 0.47 -14.15
C MET A 81 -0.94 1.81 -14.92
N VAL A 82 -0.26 2.83 -14.41
CA VAL A 82 -0.23 4.20 -14.95
C VAL A 82 0.78 4.36 -16.09
N SER A 83 0.76 5.48 -16.81
CA SER A 83 1.59 5.66 -18.03
C SER A 83 3.09 5.44 -17.80
N ASP A 84 3.63 6.05 -16.74
CA ASP A 84 5.07 6.21 -16.51
C ASP A 84 5.35 6.58 -15.03
N MET A 85 6.64 6.69 -14.67
CA MET A 85 7.06 7.05 -13.31
C MET A 85 6.66 8.47 -12.88
N LYS A 86 6.41 9.40 -13.80
CA LYS A 86 5.90 10.73 -13.46
C LYS A 86 4.43 10.63 -13.01
N ALA A 87 3.64 9.77 -13.65
CA ALA A 87 2.28 9.48 -13.21
C ALA A 87 2.27 8.73 -11.85
N VAL A 88 3.22 7.81 -11.61
CA VAL A 88 3.42 7.19 -10.30
C VAL A 88 3.67 8.27 -9.24
N ALA A 89 4.67 9.13 -9.45
CA ALA A 89 5.02 10.21 -8.53
C ALA A 89 3.87 11.20 -8.27
N ALA A 90 3.07 11.51 -9.30
CA ALA A 90 1.92 12.41 -9.21
C ALA A 90 0.75 11.83 -8.41
N SER A 91 0.70 10.50 -8.23
CA SER A 91 -0.34 9.83 -7.45
C SER A 91 -0.07 9.82 -5.93
N LEU A 92 1.14 10.18 -5.49
CA LEU A 92 1.48 10.26 -4.08
C LEU A 92 0.85 11.51 -3.44
N PRO A 93 0.29 11.42 -2.22
CA PRO A 93 -0.45 12.51 -1.58
C PRO A 93 0.35 13.80 -1.41
N PHE A 94 1.65 13.67 -1.14
CA PHE A 94 2.56 14.79 -0.89
C PHE A 94 3.59 14.98 -2.01
N GLY A 95 3.33 14.37 -3.18
CA GLY A 95 4.29 14.26 -4.25
C GLY A 95 5.48 13.36 -3.92
N GLY A 96 6.20 12.93 -4.94
CA GLY A 96 7.43 12.18 -4.81
C GLY A 96 8.36 12.44 -5.99
N MET A 97 9.63 12.09 -5.85
CA MET A 97 10.59 12.07 -6.95
C MET A 97 11.32 10.73 -6.97
N GLY A 98 11.51 10.18 -8.16
CA GLY A 98 12.30 8.96 -8.35
C GLY A 98 11.65 7.66 -7.85
N VAL A 99 10.33 7.66 -7.61
CA VAL A 99 9.58 6.46 -7.18
C VAL A 99 9.22 5.62 -8.41
N GLY A 100 9.80 4.42 -8.50
CA GLY A 100 9.59 3.47 -9.62
C GLY A 100 8.18 2.89 -9.64
N GLY A 101 7.67 2.59 -8.45
CA GLY A 101 6.33 2.12 -8.11
C GLY A 101 6.19 2.24 -6.60
N TYR A 102 5.00 1.99 -6.07
CA TYR A 102 4.84 1.83 -4.63
C TYR A 102 3.68 0.90 -4.30
N TYR A 103 3.81 0.25 -3.15
CA TYR A 103 2.81 -0.58 -2.50
C TYR A 103 2.39 0.06 -1.17
N GLU A 104 1.09 0.06 -0.90
CA GLU A 104 0.52 0.46 0.39
C GLU A 104 -0.74 -0.35 0.70
N ALA A 105 -1.21 -0.28 1.95
CA ALA A 105 -2.47 -0.87 2.35
C ALA A 105 -3.21 -0.01 3.38
N ASN A 106 -4.51 0.15 3.15
CA ASN A 106 -5.41 0.85 4.06
C ASN A 106 -6.72 0.05 4.20
N LEU A 107 -7.75 0.62 4.83
CA LEU A 107 -9.03 -0.08 5.03
C LEU A 107 -9.77 -0.44 3.73
N ARG A 108 -9.44 0.20 2.60
CA ARG A 108 -9.95 -0.08 1.26
C ARG A 108 -9.25 -1.26 0.58
N GLY A 109 -8.20 -1.81 1.21
CA GLY A 109 -7.40 -2.92 0.72
C GLY A 109 -5.95 -2.56 0.45
N ALA A 110 -5.20 -3.58 0.00
CA ALA A 110 -3.87 -3.41 -0.57
C ALA A 110 -3.96 -2.82 -1.98
N TYR A 111 -3.08 -1.88 -2.30
CA TYR A 111 -2.98 -1.36 -3.65
C TYR A 111 -1.55 -1.06 -4.07
N PHE A 112 -1.35 -1.01 -5.38
CA PHE A 112 -0.07 -0.74 -6.02
C PHE A 112 -0.25 0.31 -7.11
N VAL A 113 0.76 1.16 -7.29
CA VAL A 113 0.85 2.03 -8.47
C VAL A 113 2.15 1.75 -9.18
N THR A 114 2.07 1.32 -10.44
CA THR A 114 3.22 0.89 -11.23
C THR A 114 3.16 1.48 -12.63
N PRO A 115 4.29 1.78 -13.28
CA PRO A 115 4.31 2.29 -14.64
C PRO A 115 3.96 1.18 -15.63
N ARG A 116 3.49 1.54 -16.83
CA ARG A 116 3.30 0.63 -17.98
C ARG A 116 4.50 0.62 -18.92
N SER A 117 5.25 1.72 -18.95
CA SER A 117 6.38 1.90 -19.84
C SER A 117 7.69 1.91 -19.06
N SER A 118 8.72 1.27 -19.65
CA SER A 118 10.06 1.34 -19.09
C SER A 118 10.56 2.77 -19.11
N VAL A 119 11.26 3.16 -18.06
CA VAL A 119 11.98 4.43 -18.02
C VAL A 119 13.46 4.15 -18.28
N THR A 120 14.05 4.92 -19.19
CA THR A 120 15.51 5.03 -19.30
C THR A 120 15.97 5.95 -18.20
N ASP A 121 16.80 5.47 -17.27
CA ASP A 121 17.45 6.33 -16.28
C ASP A 121 18.37 7.31 -17.03
N THR A 122 17.91 8.55 -17.19
CA THR A 122 18.60 9.62 -17.92
C THR A 122 19.83 10.14 -17.18
N VAL A 123 20.01 9.81 -15.90
CA VAL A 123 21.18 10.23 -15.10
C VAL A 123 22.41 9.39 -15.44
N ARG A 124 22.23 8.14 -15.89
CA ARG A 124 23.34 7.23 -16.24
C ARG A 124 23.30 6.71 -17.68
N GLY A 125 22.25 7.00 -18.45
CA GLY A 125 22.18 6.74 -19.89
C GLY A 125 22.26 5.26 -20.30
N THR A 126 22.17 4.32 -19.36
CA THR A 126 22.55 2.91 -19.61
C THR A 126 21.55 1.86 -19.13
N TYR A 127 20.48 2.22 -18.40
CA TYR A 127 19.58 1.21 -17.82
C TYR A 127 18.09 1.55 -18.00
N ARG A 128 17.36 0.60 -18.59
CA ARG A 128 15.89 0.56 -18.63
C ARG A 128 15.38 -0.25 -17.44
N VAL A 129 14.57 0.37 -16.57
CA VAL A 129 13.82 -0.39 -15.56
C VAL A 129 12.61 -1.03 -16.23
N ASP A 130 12.48 -2.35 -16.13
CA ASP A 130 11.32 -3.09 -16.64
C ASP A 130 10.11 -2.87 -15.73
N PRO A 131 8.97 -2.35 -16.24
CA PRO A 131 7.72 -2.24 -15.49
C PRO A 131 7.29 -3.52 -14.79
N GLN A 132 7.57 -4.68 -15.38
CA GLN A 132 7.27 -5.97 -14.76
C GLN A 132 8.10 -6.18 -13.49
N GLN A 133 9.38 -5.80 -13.51
CA GLN A 133 10.25 -5.93 -12.35
C GLN A 133 9.78 -5.01 -11.22
N VAL A 134 9.34 -3.78 -11.53
CA VAL A 134 8.72 -2.89 -10.53
C VAL A 134 7.47 -3.53 -9.94
N LEU A 135 6.55 -4.03 -10.76
CA LEU A 135 5.35 -4.69 -10.28
C LEU A 135 5.66 -5.89 -9.38
N PHE A 136 6.64 -6.70 -9.74
CA PHE A 136 7.05 -7.86 -8.93
C PHE A 136 7.78 -7.46 -7.64
N HIS A 137 8.54 -6.36 -7.65
CA HIS A 137 9.15 -5.76 -6.46
C HIS A 137 8.07 -5.31 -5.48
N GLU A 138 7.13 -4.49 -5.94
CA GLU A 138 6.04 -4.01 -5.09
C GLU A 138 5.16 -5.17 -4.57
N TYR A 139 4.86 -6.15 -5.43
CA TYR A 139 4.11 -7.34 -5.00
C TYR A 139 4.89 -8.19 -3.97
N ALA A 140 6.22 -8.24 -4.04
CA ALA A 140 7.02 -8.95 -3.04
C ALA A 140 6.90 -8.30 -1.65
N HIS A 141 6.81 -6.96 -1.55
CA HIS A 141 6.47 -6.29 -0.29
C HIS A 141 5.08 -6.70 0.21
N HIS A 142 4.07 -6.67 -0.65
CA HIS A 142 2.74 -7.14 -0.28
C HIS A 142 2.75 -8.57 0.24
N PHE A 143 3.38 -9.47 -0.52
CA PHE A 143 3.48 -10.88 -0.16
C PHE A 143 4.16 -11.07 1.21
N MET A 144 5.26 -10.35 1.45
CA MET A 144 5.97 -10.38 2.72
C MET A 144 5.03 -10.01 3.87
N PHE A 145 4.40 -8.84 3.82
CA PHE A 145 3.56 -8.36 4.93
C PHE A 145 2.22 -9.09 5.07
N GLN A 146 1.68 -9.65 3.98
CA GLN A 146 0.46 -10.45 4.00
C GLN A 146 0.65 -11.81 4.69
N TYR A 147 1.75 -12.52 4.39
CA TYR A 147 1.96 -13.90 4.84
C TYR A 147 2.96 -14.05 5.99
N PHE A 148 3.77 -13.01 6.23
CA PHE A 148 4.78 -12.93 7.28
C PHE A 148 4.72 -11.56 7.98
N PRO A 149 3.62 -11.23 8.67
CA PRO A 149 3.47 -9.94 9.36
C PRO A 149 4.44 -9.83 10.55
N ALA A 150 5.63 -9.31 10.29
CA ALA A 150 6.74 -9.21 11.22
C ALA A 150 7.50 -7.89 11.00
N THR A 151 8.42 -7.59 11.91
CA THR A 151 9.34 -6.47 11.77
C THR A 151 10.51 -6.84 10.87
N TYR A 152 10.76 -6.01 9.87
CA TYR A 152 11.88 -6.17 8.95
C TYR A 152 12.73 -4.90 8.87
N PRO A 153 14.06 -5.01 8.98
CA PRO A 153 14.96 -3.91 8.65
C PRO A 153 14.76 -3.46 7.21
N THR A 154 14.89 -2.15 6.96
CA THR A 154 14.69 -1.56 5.63
C THR A 154 15.50 -2.28 4.56
N TRP A 155 16.77 -2.59 4.83
CA TRP A 155 17.62 -3.29 3.86
C TRP A 155 17.08 -4.67 3.48
N TYR A 156 16.49 -5.41 4.42
CA TYR A 156 15.98 -6.76 4.18
C TYR A 156 14.65 -6.72 3.43
N SER A 157 13.77 -5.79 3.80
CA SER A 157 12.51 -5.56 3.06
C SER A 157 12.80 -5.27 1.59
N GLU A 158 13.70 -4.32 1.31
CA GLU A 158 14.11 -4.00 -0.07
C GLU A 158 14.88 -5.14 -0.74
N GLY A 159 15.81 -5.77 -0.03
CA GLY A 159 16.61 -6.86 -0.57
C GLY A 159 15.78 -8.08 -0.96
N PHE A 160 14.75 -8.39 -0.17
CA PHE A 160 13.77 -9.44 -0.49
C PHE A 160 12.97 -9.06 -1.73
N ALA A 161 12.47 -7.83 -1.79
CA ALA A 161 11.69 -7.35 -2.91
C ALA A 161 12.51 -7.30 -4.21
N GLU A 162 13.78 -6.89 -4.15
CA GLU A 162 14.70 -6.95 -5.29
C GLU A 162 15.00 -8.41 -5.69
N TYR A 163 15.24 -9.31 -4.72
CA TYR A 163 15.56 -10.72 -5.00
C TYR A 163 14.42 -11.43 -5.73
N TYR A 164 13.20 -11.33 -5.22
CA TYR A 164 12.02 -11.93 -5.87
C TYR A 164 11.53 -11.10 -7.06
N GLY A 165 11.69 -9.77 -7.04
CA GLY A 165 11.31 -8.85 -8.12
C GLY A 165 12.03 -9.13 -9.43
N THR A 166 13.24 -9.68 -9.37
CA THR A 166 14.01 -10.12 -10.55
C THR A 166 13.51 -11.43 -11.19
N THR A 167 12.38 -11.98 -10.71
CA THR A 167 11.82 -13.23 -11.23
C THR A 167 11.53 -13.13 -12.73
N ARG A 168 11.96 -14.15 -13.49
CA ARG A 168 11.63 -14.30 -14.90
C ARG A 168 10.65 -15.44 -15.10
N LEU A 169 9.55 -15.14 -15.78
CA LEU A 169 8.58 -16.14 -16.25
C LEU A 169 8.96 -16.51 -17.68
N LEU A 170 9.49 -17.72 -17.85
CA LEU A 170 9.91 -18.25 -19.15
C LEU A 170 8.77 -19.05 -19.81
N PRO A 171 8.90 -19.39 -21.11
CA PRO A 171 8.00 -20.34 -21.75
C PRO A 171 7.96 -21.70 -21.03
N ASN A 172 6.91 -22.48 -21.29
CA ASN A 172 6.72 -23.84 -20.76
C ASN A 172 6.66 -23.93 -19.22
N GLU A 173 6.08 -22.93 -18.56
CA GLU A 173 5.91 -22.88 -17.10
C GLU A 173 7.22 -23.02 -16.30
N VAL A 174 8.31 -22.53 -16.87
CA VAL A 174 9.57 -22.42 -16.15
C VAL A 174 9.67 -21.03 -15.54
N MET A 175 9.99 -20.97 -14.24
CA MET A 175 10.23 -19.71 -13.54
C MET A 175 11.65 -19.67 -13.00
N GLU A 176 12.29 -18.52 -13.10
CA GLU A 176 13.65 -18.29 -12.59
C GLU A 176 13.62 -17.25 -11.48
N VAL A 177 14.26 -17.56 -10.36
CA VAL A 177 14.31 -16.71 -9.15
C VAL A 177 15.76 -16.37 -8.79
N GLY A 178 15.99 -15.15 -8.32
CA GLY A 178 17.32 -14.68 -7.90
C GLY A 178 18.21 -14.31 -9.07
N GLN A 179 17.63 -13.77 -10.15
CA GLN A 179 18.40 -13.22 -11.25
C GLN A 179 19.26 -12.04 -10.75
N PRO A 180 20.45 -11.81 -11.32
CA PRO A 180 21.23 -10.63 -11.01
C PRO A 180 20.38 -9.36 -11.25
N ALA A 181 20.29 -8.50 -10.23
CA ALA A 181 19.67 -7.19 -10.37
C ALA A 181 20.61 -6.28 -11.18
N ASN A 182 20.75 -6.52 -12.49
CA ASN A 182 21.75 -5.89 -13.35
C ASN A 182 21.71 -4.35 -13.32
N HIS A 183 20.52 -3.77 -13.13
CA HIS A 183 20.33 -2.32 -12.95
C HIS A 183 20.97 -1.75 -11.65
N ARG A 184 21.31 -2.61 -10.68
CA ARG A 184 21.98 -2.27 -9.41
C ARG A 184 23.38 -2.84 -9.32
N TYR A 185 23.63 -4.00 -9.92
CA TYR A 185 24.88 -4.75 -9.81
C TYR A 185 26.09 -3.93 -10.30
N ALA A 186 25.91 -3.14 -11.36
CA ALA A 186 26.93 -2.19 -11.83
C ALA A 186 27.35 -1.15 -10.76
N SER A 187 26.53 -0.90 -9.73
CA SER A 187 26.89 -0.01 -8.61
C SER A 187 27.88 -0.66 -7.63
N LEU A 188 28.06 -1.99 -7.69
CA LEU A 188 29.07 -2.72 -6.91
C LEU A 188 30.43 -2.77 -7.62
N GLU A 189 30.44 -2.50 -8.93
CA GLU A 189 31.62 -2.39 -9.79
C GLU A 189 32.27 -1.02 -9.55
N GLY A 190 33.39 -0.99 -8.81
CA GLY A 190 34.07 0.27 -8.44
C GLY A 190 34.35 0.46 -6.93
N ASN A 191 34.09 -0.55 -6.10
CA ASN A 191 34.49 -0.61 -4.69
C ASN A 191 33.83 0.44 -3.76
N GLN A 192 32.74 1.10 -4.18
CA GLN A 192 31.97 2.01 -3.34
C GLN A 192 30.90 1.26 -2.52
N TRP A 193 31.30 0.39 -1.60
CA TRP A 193 30.37 -0.37 -0.76
C TRP A 193 29.97 0.42 0.49
N LEU A 194 28.72 0.26 0.94
CA LEU A 194 28.35 0.53 2.32
C LEU A 194 29.02 -0.52 3.22
N PRO A 195 29.68 -0.13 4.33
CA PRO A 195 30.09 -1.09 5.34
C PRO A 195 28.87 -1.94 5.75
N VAL A 196 28.96 -3.27 5.70
CA VAL A 196 27.79 -4.13 5.92
C VAL A 196 27.15 -3.87 7.28
N ASN A 197 27.93 -3.52 8.30
CA ASN A 197 27.39 -3.12 9.60
C ASN A 197 26.45 -1.91 9.50
N LYS A 198 26.80 -0.91 8.69
CA LYS A 198 25.93 0.25 8.44
C LYS A 198 24.63 -0.14 7.72
N LEU A 199 24.70 -1.14 6.83
CA LEU A 199 23.49 -1.69 6.19
C LEU A 199 22.60 -2.39 7.22
N LEU A 200 23.19 -3.26 8.05
CA LEU A 200 22.50 -4.04 9.09
C LEU A 200 21.93 -3.17 10.22
N THR A 201 22.45 -1.97 10.44
CA THR A 201 21.98 -1.06 11.49
C THR A 201 21.19 0.14 10.94
N ALA A 202 20.98 0.23 9.62
CA ALA A 202 20.13 1.27 9.02
C ALA A 202 18.67 1.06 9.45
N ARG A 203 18.06 2.12 9.97
CA ARG A 203 16.66 2.19 10.44
C ARG A 203 15.73 2.83 9.43
N SER A 204 16.29 3.64 8.54
CA SER A 204 15.54 4.27 7.47
C SER A 204 16.42 4.51 6.24
N TYR A 205 15.78 4.84 5.11
CA TYR A 205 16.49 5.29 3.92
C TYR A 205 17.40 6.52 4.18
N ALA A 206 17.06 7.35 5.17
CA ALA A 206 17.85 8.55 5.49
C ALA A 206 19.24 8.21 6.04
N ASP A 207 19.41 7.07 6.73
CA ASP A 207 20.68 6.68 7.35
C ASP A 207 21.78 6.37 6.32
N VAL A 208 21.37 5.98 5.11
CA VAL A 208 22.26 5.73 3.98
C VAL A 208 22.38 6.95 3.04
N GLY A 209 21.54 7.97 3.18
CA GLY A 209 21.62 9.22 2.44
C GLY A 209 21.70 9.02 0.93
N SER A 210 22.66 9.70 0.27
CA SER A 210 22.89 9.59 -1.19
C SER A 210 23.29 8.19 -1.67
N ARG A 211 23.65 7.29 -0.75
CA ARG A 211 24.00 5.90 -1.02
C ARG A 211 22.81 4.96 -1.01
N LEU A 212 21.59 5.49 -1.10
CA LEU A 212 20.35 4.70 -1.12
C LEU A 212 20.39 3.55 -2.13
N HIS A 213 20.90 3.77 -3.33
CA HIS A 213 21.06 2.73 -4.35
C HIS A 213 21.89 1.51 -3.89
N LEU A 214 22.84 1.69 -2.96
CA LEU A 214 23.62 0.59 -2.38
C LEU A 214 22.84 -0.21 -1.33
N LEU A 215 21.85 0.40 -0.67
CA LEU A 215 20.96 -0.34 0.24
C LEU A 215 20.17 -1.40 -0.53
N TYR A 216 19.63 -1.03 -1.70
CA TYR A 216 18.96 -1.98 -2.60
C TYR A 216 19.95 -3.03 -3.14
N ALA A 217 21.09 -2.59 -3.69
CA ALA A 217 22.07 -3.49 -4.31
C ALA A 217 22.67 -4.51 -3.31
N GLN A 218 23.12 -4.03 -2.14
CA GLN A 218 23.69 -4.91 -1.12
C GLN A 218 22.61 -5.70 -0.36
N GLY A 219 21.40 -5.16 -0.24
CA GLY A 219 20.26 -5.90 0.31
C GLY A 219 19.92 -7.11 -0.56
N TRP A 220 19.81 -6.92 -1.88
CA TRP A 220 19.64 -8.00 -2.84
C TRP A 220 20.76 -9.03 -2.71
N LEU A 221 22.02 -8.58 -2.69
CA LEU A 221 23.18 -9.48 -2.63
C LEU A 221 23.20 -10.31 -1.34
N LEU A 222 22.85 -9.71 -0.20
CA LEU A 222 22.82 -10.42 1.07
C LEU A 222 21.68 -11.44 1.13
N VAL A 223 20.48 -11.10 0.63
CA VAL A 223 19.38 -12.07 0.51
C VAL A 223 19.76 -13.21 -0.43
N HIS A 224 20.36 -12.88 -1.57
CA HIS A 224 20.83 -13.87 -2.55
C HIS A 224 21.89 -14.80 -1.94
N TYR A 225 22.92 -14.23 -1.30
CA TYR A 225 23.96 -14.99 -0.61
C TYR A 225 23.37 -15.92 0.46
N ALA A 226 22.47 -15.42 1.30
CA ALA A 226 21.80 -16.18 2.35
C ALA A 226 20.90 -17.31 1.79
N ALA A 227 20.33 -17.13 0.60
CA ALA A 227 19.53 -18.17 -0.07
C ALA A 227 20.38 -19.36 -0.55
N PHE A 228 21.66 -19.14 -0.89
CA PHE A 228 22.56 -20.17 -1.41
C PHE A 228 23.66 -20.61 -0.45
N ASN A 229 23.81 -19.95 0.71
CA ASN A 229 24.73 -20.32 1.77
C ASN A 229 23.94 -20.64 3.05
N LYS A 230 24.01 -21.91 3.49
CA LYS A 230 23.27 -22.41 4.65
C LYS A 230 23.63 -21.70 5.95
N GLU A 231 24.90 -21.38 6.16
CA GLU A 231 25.36 -20.68 7.36
C GLU A 231 24.85 -19.24 7.38
N ALA A 232 25.04 -18.51 6.28
CA ALA A 232 24.54 -17.13 6.15
C ALA A 232 23.02 -17.06 6.27
N GLY A 233 22.29 -18.04 5.73
CA GLY A 233 20.84 -18.17 5.91
C GLY A 233 20.43 -18.39 7.38
N ALA A 234 21.17 -19.21 8.13
CA ALA A 234 20.92 -19.42 9.56
C ALA A 234 21.21 -18.15 10.37
N GLN A 235 22.31 -17.45 10.08
CA GLN A 235 22.66 -16.17 10.72
C GLN A 235 21.61 -15.08 10.41
N LEU A 236 21.16 -14.97 9.15
CA LEU A 236 20.10 -14.05 8.77
C LEU A 236 18.80 -14.33 9.52
N LYS A 237 18.41 -15.59 9.66
CA LYS A 237 17.25 -15.98 10.47
C LYS A 237 17.42 -15.61 11.94
N GLN A 238 18.61 -15.84 12.52
CA GLN A 238 18.91 -15.44 13.89
C GLN A 238 18.79 -13.91 14.08
N TYR A 239 19.35 -13.13 13.15
CA TYR A 239 19.26 -11.67 13.15
C TYR A 239 17.81 -11.17 13.10
N LEU A 240 17.00 -11.67 12.16
CA LEU A 240 15.59 -11.26 12.05
C LEU A 240 14.77 -11.69 13.28
N ASN A 241 15.03 -12.87 13.84
CA ASN A 241 14.37 -13.32 15.07
C ASN A 241 14.73 -12.43 16.28
N ALA A 242 16.00 -12.03 16.41
CA ALA A 242 16.44 -11.13 17.48
C ALA A 242 15.76 -9.76 17.40
N ILE A 243 15.61 -9.22 16.19
CA ILE A 243 14.86 -7.98 15.93
C ILE A 243 13.41 -8.13 16.36
N ASN A 244 12.74 -9.21 15.94
CA ASN A 244 11.34 -9.47 16.29
C ASN A 244 11.16 -9.75 17.79
N ALA A 245 12.21 -10.16 18.49
CA ALA A 245 12.24 -10.28 19.95
C ALA A 245 12.45 -8.93 20.67
N GLY A 246 12.70 -7.83 19.94
CA GLY A 246 12.88 -6.49 20.48
C GLY A 246 14.33 -6.06 20.71
N GLN A 247 15.32 -6.84 20.27
CA GLN A 247 16.73 -6.42 20.36
C GLN A 247 17.02 -5.28 19.38
N SER A 248 17.97 -4.41 19.72
CA SER A 248 18.45 -3.38 18.79
C SER A 248 19.14 -4.00 17.57
N TYR A 249 19.16 -3.28 16.45
CA TYR A 249 19.80 -3.74 15.22
C TYR A 249 21.29 -4.03 15.43
N GLU A 250 21.98 -3.22 16.25
CA GLU A 250 23.39 -3.40 16.60
C GLU A 250 23.61 -4.71 17.36
N THR A 251 22.77 -4.98 18.38
CA THR A 251 22.88 -6.19 19.21
C THR A 251 22.57 -7.44 18.39
N ALA A 252 21.49 -7.39 17.61
CA ALA A 252 21.09 -8.49 16.73
C ALA A 252 22.17 -8.78 15.67
N ALA A 253 22.75 -7.74 15.05
CA ALA A 253 23.80 -7.90 14.05
C ALA A 253 25.08 -8.48 14.67
N GLY A 254 25.48 -7.98 15.85
CA GLY A 254 26.64 -8.51 16.57
C GLY A 254 26.48 -9.98 16.96
N ALA A 255 25.29 -10.38 17.41
CA ALA A 255 25.00 -11.76 17.80
C ALA A 255 24.96 -12.74 16.60
N ALA A 256 24.47 -12.29 15.45
CA ALA A 256 24.32 -13.13 14.27
C ALA A 256 25.59 -13.20 13.38
N PHE A 257 26.30 -12.08 13.24
CA PHE A 257 27.40 -11.94 12.27
C PHE A 257 28.75 -11.59 12.90
N GLY A 258 28.81 -11.49 14.23
CA GLY A 258 30.00 -11.07 14.95
C GLY A 258 30.23 -9.56 14.93
N ALA A 259 31.25 -9.11 15.68
CA ALA A 259 31.53 -7.69 15.87
C ALA A 259 31.82 -6.96 14.53
N GLY A 260 30.96 -5.99 14.21
CA GLY A 260 31.06 -5.19 12.98
C GLY A 260 30.81 -5.98 11.69
N ALA A 261 30.35 -7.23 11.78
CA ALA A 261 30.03 -8.10 10.65
C ALA A 261 31.15 -8.21 9.59
N LYS A 262 32.42 -8.19 10.04
CA LYS A 262 33.59 -8.15 9.14
C LYS A 262 33.70 -9.37 8.23
N GLN A 263 33.47 -10.57 8.78
CA GLN A 263 33.48 -11.81 7.98
C GLN A 263 32.40 -11.77 6.90
N LEU A 264 31.19 -11.34 7.26
CA LEU A 264 30.10 -11.17 6.31
C LEU A 264 30.45 -10.16 5.22
N ASN A 265 31.04 -9.02 5.58
CA ASN A 265 31.44 -8.00 4.62
C ASN A 265 32.38 -8.56 3.55
N ASN A 266 33.42 -9.29 3.97
CA ASN A 266 34.39 -9.90 3.05
C ASN A 266 33.73 -10.99 2.21
N ALA A 267 32.93 -11.85 2.83
CA ALA A 267 32.22 -12.91 2.13
C ALA A 267 31.27 -12.38 1.04
N LEU A 268 30.56 -11.28 1.29
CA LEU A 268 29.71 -10.64 0.29
C LEU A 268 30.52 -10.02 -0.86
N GLN A 269 31.65 -9.36 -0.55
CA GLN A 269 32.53 -8.81 -1.58
C GLN A 269 33.13 -9.91 -2.46
N ASP A 270 33.57 -11.01 -1.86
CA ASP A 270 34.08 -12.18 -2.58
C ASP A 270 32.97 -12.84 -3.40
N TYR A 271 31.77 -12.97 -2.84
CA TYR A 271 30.62 -13.53 -3.53
C TYR A 271 30.24 -12.74 -4.79
N ALA A 272 30.25 -11.40 -4.69
CA ALA A 272 30.05 -10.54 -5.85
C ALA A 272 31.21 -10.66 -6.86
N ARG A 273 32.46 -10.62 -6.42
CA ARG A 273 33.63 -10.70 -7.32
C ARG A 273 33.69 -12.00 -8.11
N ASN A 274 33.28 -13.11 -7.52
CA ASN A 274 33.32 -14.42 -8.17
C ASN A 274 32.32 -14.55 -9.33
N GLY A 275 31.31 -13.67 -9.44
CA GLY A 275 30.39 -13.58 -10.57
C GLY A 275 29.45 -14.78 -10.81
N GLN A 276 29.60 -15.88 -10.06
CA GLN A 276 28.79 -17.10 -10.18
C GLN A 276 27.49 -17.02 -9.38
N LEU A 277 26.70 -15.98 -9.65
CA LEU A 277 25.39 -15.78 -9.04
C LEU A 277 24.44 -16.87 -9.54
N LYS A 278 24.03 -17.75 -8.62
CA LYS A 278 23.10 -18.86 -8.92
C LYS A 278 21.70 -18.32 -9.17
N VAL A 279 21.00 -18.95 -10.11
CA VAL A 279 19.58 -18.72 -10.40
C VAL A 279 18.83 -20.01 -10.12
N VAL A 280 17.76 -19.95 -9.33
CA VAL A 280 16.89 -21.12 -9.12
C VAL A 280 15.95 -21.23 -10.31
N ARG A 281 15.98 -22.36 -11.02
CA ARG A 281 15.09 -22.64 -12.15
C ARG A 281 14.07 -23.69 -11.76
N LEU A 282 12.80 -23.31 -11.74
CA LEU A 282 11.68 -24.12 -11.26
C LEU A 282 10.75 -24.45 -12.44
N PRO A 283 10.74 -25.71 -12.93
CA PRO A 283 9.74 -26.16 -13.89
C PRO A 283 8.45 -26.52 -13.16
N PHE A 284 7.32 -26.03 -13.66
CA PHE A 284 6.00 -26.40 -13.17
C PHE A 284 5.20 -27.15 -14.25
N LYS A 285 4.17 -27.87 -13.81
CA LYS A 285 3.07 -28.27 -14.72
C LYS A 285 2.30 -27.00 -15.14
N PRO A 286 1.51 -27.05 -16.23
CA PRO A 286 0.57 -25.97 -16.59
C PRO A 286 -0.13 -25.38 -15.35
N ILE A 287 0.13 -24.09 -15.09
CA ILE A 287 -0.46 -23.37 -13.96
C ILE A 287 -1.76 -22.75 -14.44
N ASP A 288 -2.88 -23.24 -13.92
CA ASP A 288 -4.17 -22.62 -14.10
C ASP A 288 -4.31 -21.40 -13.18
N VAL A 289 -4.33 -20.21 -13.77
CA VAL A 289 -4.52 -18.93 -13.06
C VAL A 289 -6.01 -18.61 -12.83
N GLY A 290 -6.91 -19.47 -13.29
CA GLY A 290 -8.35 -19.27 -13.21
C GLY A 290 -8.88 -18.23 -14.20
N PRO A 291 -10.17 -17.87 -14.10
CA PRO A 291 -10.79 -16.91 -15.00
C PRO A 291 -10.22 -15.49 -14.79
N ILE A 292 -9.96 -14.80 -15.91
CA ILE A 292 -9.63 -13.38 -15.94
C ILE A 292 -10.72 -12.66 -16.73
N VAL A 293 -11.55 -11.89 -16.02
CA VAL A 293 -12.63 -11.09 -16.61
C VAL A 293 -12.10 -9.69 -16.87
N ILE A 294 -12.18 -9.23 -18.12
CA ILE A 294 -11.74 -7.88 -18.51
C ILE A 294 -12.96 -7.13 -19.03
N ARG A 295 -13.09 -5.88 -18.59
CA ARG A 295 -14.13 -4.96 -19.05
C ARG A 295 -13.56 -3.55 -19.23
N GLU A 296 -14.18 -2.78 -20.10
CA GLU A 296 -13.97 -1.34 -20.16
C GLU A 296 -14.63 -0.68 -18.95
N LEU A 297 -13.98 0.36 -18.43
CA LEU A 297 -14.57 1.19 -17.40
C LEU A 297 -15.74 1.98 -17.97
N SER A 298 -16.80 2.18 -17.18
CA SER A 298 -17.90 3.07 -17.56
C SER A 298 -17.40 4.51 -17.73
N PRO A 299 -18.17 5.39 -18.39
CA PRO A 299 -17.81 6.81 -18.47
C PRO A 299 -17.59 7.48 -17.10
N ALA A 300 -18.34 7.06 -16.08
CA ALA A 300 -18.20 7.58 -14.71
C ALA A 300 -16.93 7.06 -14.03
N GLU A 301 -16.65 5.77 -14.15
CA GLU A 301 -15.44 5.14 -13.63
C GLU A 301 -14.18 5.74 -14.26
N ASN A 302 -14.16 5.89 -15.59
CA ASN A 302 -13.07 6.57 -16.30
C ASN A 302 -12.85 8.00 -15.81
N ALA A 303 -13.94 8.75 -15.59
CA ALA A 303 -13.86 10.15 -15.18
C ALA A 303 -13.39 10.35 -13.74
N LEU A 304 -13.53 9.32 -12.88
CA LEU A 304 -13.24 9.38 -11.45
C LEU A 304 -12.08 8.49 -11.00
N LEU A 305 -11.41 7.79 -11.91
CA LEU A 305 -10.34 6.86 -11.54
C LEU A 305 -9.17 7.54 -10.82
N GLY A 306 -8.84 8.78 -11.20
CA GLY A 306 -7.83 9.57 -10.50
C GLY A 306 -8.24 9.90 -9.07
N GLU A 307 -9.52 10.19 -8.84
CA GLU A 307 -10.09 10.42 -7.51
C GLU A 307 -10.21 9.14 -6.67
N GLU A 308 -10.53 8.00 -7.29
CA GLU A 308 -10.48 6.68 -6.65
C GLU A 308 -9.05 6.36 -6.19
N LEU A 309 -8.06 6.56 -7.07
CA LEU A 309 -6.66 6.40 -6.73
C LEU A 309 -6.24 7.35 -5.60
N ALA A 310 -6.70 8.61 -5.60
CA ALA A 310 -6.40 9.53 -4.49
C ALA A 310 -7.06 9.10 -3.16
N LEU A 311 -8.23 8.45 -3.20
CA LEU A 311 -8.85 7.87 -2.00
C LEU A 311 -8.08 6.65 -1.47
N ASP A 312 -7.45 5.87 -2.35
CA ASP A 312 -6.52 4.81 -1.98
C ASP A 312 -5.18 5.37 -1.47
N SER A 313 -4.54 6.28 -2.21
CA SER A 313 -3.25 6.90 -1.89
C SER A 313 -3.28 7.86 -0.69
N GLY A 314 -4.47 8.29 -0.29
CA GLY A 314 -4.67 9.31 0.72
C GLY A 314 -4.73 10.70 0.12
N VAL A 315 -5.48 11.57 0.80
CA VAL A 315 -5.62 12.99 0.45
C VAL A 315 -5.03 13.79 1.59
N PRO A 316 -4.11 14.75 1.35
CA PRO A 316 -3.64 15.65 2.39
C PRO A 316 -4.79 16.32 3.14
N ALA A 317 -4.69 16.43 4.47
CA ALA A 317 -5.76 17.01 5.30
C ALA A 317 -6.12 18.44 4.86
N ALA A 318 -5.12 19.23 4.46
CA ALA A 318 -5.32 20.58 3.94
C ALA A 318 -6.08 20.63 2.59
N ASP A 319 -6.13 19.52 1.86
CA ASP A 319 -6.73 19.42 0.52
C ASP A 319 -8.11 18.77 0.50
N ALA A 320 -8.58 18.20 1.61
CA ALA A 320 -9.83 17.44 1.66
C ALA A 320 -11.02 18.21 1.08
N GLY A 321 -11.20 19.48 1.44
CA GLY A 321 -12.27 20.33 0.91
C GLY A 321 -12.16 20.59 -0.60
N ARG A 322 -10.93 20.83 -1.10
CA ARG A 322 -10.68 21.03 -2.55
C ARG A 322 -10.91 19.73 -3.33
N PHE A 323 -10.52 18.60 -2.75
CA PHE A 323 -10.74 17.27 -3.30
C PHE A 323 -12.23 16.96 -3.44
N ALA A 324 -13.02 17.11 -2.36
CA ALA A 324 -14.47 16.91 -2.41
C ALA A 324 -15.16 17.82 -3.43
N ALA A 325 -14.73 19.08 -3.55
CA ALA A 325 -15.26 20.00 -4.56
C ALA A 325 -14.96 19.54 -6.00
N ARG A 326 -13.79 18.95 -6.27
CA ARG A 326 -13.47 18.35 -7.58
C ARG A 326 -14.35 17.14 -7.87
N VAL A 327 -14.41 16.20 -6.93
CA VAL A 327 -15.24 14.99 -7.03
C VAL A 327 -16.70 15.36 -7.31
N ARG A 328 -17.25 16.34 -6.58
CA ARG A 328 -18.63 16.81 -6.79
C ARG A 328 -18.88 17.32 -8.20
N ARG A 329 -17.97 18.10 -8.77
CA ARG A 329 -18.10 18.60 -10.16
C ARG A 329 -18.10 17.46 -11.17
N THR A 330 -17.22 16.47 -10.99
CA THR A 330 -17.14 15.32 -11.88
C THR A 330 -18.36 14.41 -11.74
N ALA A 331 -18.74 14.06 -10.50
CA ALA A 331 -19.88 13.20 -10.20
C ALA A 331 -21.23 13.81 -10.62
N ALA A 332 -21.36 15.14 -10.67
CA ALA A 332 -22.57 15.82 -11.17
C ALA A 332 -22.90 15.48 -12.63
N ARG A 333 -21.91 15.02 -13.42
CA ARG A 333 -22.11 14.55 -14.80
C ARG A 333 -22.70 13.14 -14.88
N PHE A 334 -22.68 12.41 -13.77
CA PHE A 334 -23.12 11.02 -13.65
C PHE A 334 -23.99 10.85 -12.39
N PRO A 335 -25.11 11.59 -12.30
CA PRO A 335 -25.78 11.81 -11.01
C PRO A 335 -26.47 10.56 -10.46
N ASP A 336 -26.72 9.54 -11.29
CA ASP A 336 -27.32 8.26 -10.89
C ASP A 336 -26.36 7.07 -11.07
N ASP A 337 -25.08 7.32 -11.35
CA ASP A 337 -24.08 6.26 -11.46
C ASP A 337 -23.61 5.81 -10.05
N PRO A 338 -23.73 4.51 -9.69
CA PRO A 338 -23.35 4.03 -8.36
C PRO A 338 -21.89 4.24 -8.00
N HIS A 339 -20.96 4.17 -8.97
CA HIS A 339 -19.55 4.41 -8.72
C HIS A 339 -19.31 5.90 -8.42
N ALA A 340 -19.91 6.80 -9.21
CA ALA A 340 -19.81 8.23 -8.96
C ALA A 340 -20.36 8.63 -7.58
N LEU A 341 -21.49 8.05 -7.18
CA LEU A 341 -22.11 8.31 -5.88
C LEU A 341 -21.29 7.76 -4.70
N ARG A 342 -20.60 6.62 -4.89
CA ARG A 342 -19.64 6.09 -3.91
C ARG A 342 -18.46 7.03 -3.70
N VAL A 343 -17.76 7.40 -4.77
CA VAL A 343 -16.58 8.29 -4.70
C VAL A 343 -16.99 9.65 -4.10
N LEU A 344 -18.15 10.17 -4.48
CA LEU A 344 -18.72 11.39 -3.88
C LEU A 344 -18.97 11.24 -2.39
N THR A 345 -19.63 10.17 -1.97
CA THR A 345 -19.89 9.88 -0.55
C THR A 345 -18.60 9.89 0.26
N GLU A 346 -17.59 9.16 -0.20
CA GLU A 346 -16.32 9.02 0.51
C GLU A 346 -15.55 10.34 0.58
N ALA A 347 -15.50 11.09 -0.53
CA ALA A 347 -14.85 12.40 -0.58
C ALA A 347 -15.53 13.43 0.33
N GLU A 348 -16.87 13.47 0.35
CA GLU A 348 -17.62 14.38 1.23
C GLU A 348 -17.44 14.02 2.71
N ARG A 349 -17.42 12.71 3.06
CA ARG A 349 -17.08 12.26 4.42
C ARG A 349 -15.67 12.67 4.82
N LEU A 350 -14.70 12.46 3.93
CA LEU A 350 -13.29 12.79 4.15
C LEU A 350 -13.10 14.30 4.40
N ALA A 351 -13.87 15.14 3.71
CA ALA A 351 -13.90 16.58 3.91
C ALA A 351 -14.73 17.07 5.10
N GLY A 352 -15.43 16.17 5.82
CA GLY A 352 -16.33 16.52 6.92
C GLY A 352 -17.68 17.11 6.50
N ASN A 353 -18.04 17.06 5.20
CA ASN A 353 -19.28 17.57 4.64
C ASN A 353 -20.43 16.58 4.84
N ARG A 354 -20.83 16.34 6.09
CA ARG A 354 -21.78 15.27 6.48
C ARG A 354 -23.11 15.33 5.74
N ALA A 355 -23.69 16.51 5.55
CA ALA A 355 -24.96 16.67 4.84
C ALA A 355 -24.87 16.25 3.36
N ASN A 356 -23.78 16.62 2.68
CA ASN A 356 -23.55 16.22 1.29
C ASN A 356 -23.30 14.72 1.17
N ALA A 357 -22.53 14.15 2.10
CA ALA A 357 -22.29 12.71 2.15
C ALA A 357 -23.60 11.94 2.37
N ALA A 358 -24.46 12.40 3.30
CA ALA A 358 -25.77 11.80 3.53
C ALA A 358 -26.65 11.85 2.27
N ALA A 359 -26.72 12.99 1.60
CA ALA A 359 -27.47 13.13 0.34
C ALA A 359 -26.95 12.19 -0.76
N ALA A 360 -25.63 12.08 -0.91
CA ALA A 360 -25.01 11.17 -1.89
C ALA A 360 -25.31 9.69 -1.58
N VAL A 361 -25.25 9.30 -0.31
CA VAL A 361 -25.57 7.93 0.13
C VAL A 361 -27.04 7.58 -0.08
N GLU A 362 -27.97 8.48 0.22
CA GLU A 362 -29.39 8.24 -0.03
C GLU A 362 -29.66 8.04 -1.52
N ARG A 363 -29.03 8.86 -2.38
CA ARG A 363 -29.13 8.68 -3.83
C ARG A 363 -28.48 7.38 -4.30
N TRP A 364 -27.35 7.00 -3.72
CA TRP A 364 -26.70 5.72 -4.03
C TRP A 364 -27.62 4.54 -3.69
N LEU A 365 -28.26 4.55 -2.52
CA LEU A 365 -29.20 3.51 -2.13
C LEU A 365 -30.49 3.54 -2.96
N ALA A 366 -30.90 4.68 -3.51
CA ALA A 366 -32.04 4.75 -4.43
C ALA A 366 -31.75 4.03 -5.76
N VAL A 367 -30.54 4.20 -6.32
CA VAL A 367 -30.15 3.54 -7.58
C VAL A 367 -29.67 2.10 -7.37
N GLN A 368 -29.11 1.79 -6.20
CA GLN A 368 -28.59 0.47 -5.85
C GLN A 368 -28.93 0.11 -4.39
N PRO A 369 -30.19 -0.28 -4.09
CA PRO A 369 -30.64 -0.56 -2.71
C PRO A 369 -29.85 -1.65 -1.98
N GLY A 370 -29.17 -2.51 -2.74
CA GLY A 370 -28.35 -3.59 -2.21
C GLY A 370 -26.87 -3.27 -2.01
N ALA A 371 -26.43 -2.04 -2.24
CA ALA A 371 -25.03 -1.64 -2.10
C ALA A 371 -24.57 -1.73 -0.64
N ALA A 372 -23.72 -2.73 -0.33
CA ALA A 372 -23.22 -2.97 1.03
C ALA A 372 -22.48 -1.74 1.60
N LEU A 373 -21.56 -1.17 0.83
CA LEU A 373 -20.84 0.03 1.25
C LEU A 373 -21.78 1.22 1.47
N ALA A 374 -22.79 1.42 0.63
CA ALA A 374 -23.76 2.50 0.83
C ALA A 374 -24.53 2.37 2.16
N LEU A 375 -24.97 1.15 2.51
CA LEU A 375 -25.60 0.85 3.80
C LEU A 375 -24.64 1.12 4.98
N MET A 376 -23.37 0.72 4.84
CA MET A 376 -22.35 1.01 5.85
C MET A 376 -22.13 2.51 6.02
N HIS A 377 -21.97 3.26 4.93
CA HIS A 377 -21.79 4.71 4.96
C HIS A 377 -23.01 5.40 5.58
N LYS A 378 -24.24 4.94 5.29
CA LYS A 378 -25.47 5.45 5.91
C LYS A 378 -25.44 5.23 7.43
N GLY A 379 -25.18 4.00 7.87
CA GLY A 379 -25.11 3.68 9.29
C GLY A 379 -24.01 4.45 10.03
N ALA A 380 -22.83 4.57 9.41
CA ALA A 380 -21.71 5.32 9.97
C ALA A 380 -22.03 6.83 10.10
N LEU A 381 -22.65 7.44 9.09
CA LEU A 381 -23.10 8.84 9.15
C LEU A 381 -24.12 9.06 10.26
N ARG A 382 -25.08 8.13 10.46
CA ARG A 382 -26.03 8.19 11.58
C ARG A 382 -25.33 8.08 12.94
N ALA A 383 -24.36 7.19 13.08
CA ALA A 383 -23.54 7.08 14.29
C ALA A 383 -22.72 8.36 14.56
N GLU A 384 -22.17 8.98 13.51
CA GLU A 384 -21.47 10.27 13.61
C GLU A 384 -22.41 11.41 14.04
N GLU A 385 -23.62 11.49 13.48
CA GLU A 385 -24.67 12.44 13.88
C GLU A 385 -25.05 12.28 15.36
N LEU A 386 -25.31 11.05 15.80
CA LEU A 386 -25.66 10.73 17.18
C LEU A 386 -24.54 11.10 18.15
N ARG A 387 -23.29 10.79 17.77
CA ARG A 387 -22.11 11.18 18.55
C ARG A 387 -21.98 12.69 18.65
N ALA A 388 -22.11 13.41 17.55
CA ALA A 388 -22.02 14.87 17.52
C ALA A 388 -23.12 15.52 18.38
N ALA A 389 -24.32 14.94 18.40
CA ALA A 389 -25.42 15.36 19.25
C ALA A 389 -25.29 14.90 20.72
N SER A 390 -24.24 14.14 21.07
CA SER A 390 -24.11 13.48 22.38
C SER A 390 -25.37 12.68 22.78
N SER A 391 -26.02 12.07 21.78
CA SER A 391 -27.30 11.38 21.94
C SER A 391 -27.17 10.12 22.81
N ARG A 392 -28.11 9.95 23.73
CA ARG A 392 -28.28 8.75 24.57
C ARG A 392 -29.41 7.84 24.09
N ASP A 393 -29.99 8.12 22.93
CA ASP A 393 -31.06 7.31 22.36
C ASP A 393 -30.51 5.97 21.86
N GLU A 394 -30.66 4.93 22.67
CA GLU A 394 -30.22 3.57 22.34
C GLU A 394 -30.90 3.03 21.07
N ALA A 395 -32.18 3.36 20.84
CA ALA A 395 -32.90 2.87 19.67
C ALA A 395 -32.34 3.49 18.38
N ALA A 396 -31.96 4.76 18.42
CA ALA A 396 -31.30 5.42 17.28
C ALA A 396 -29.91 4.83 17.00
N TRP A 397 -29.13 4.55 18.05
CA TRP A 397 -27.83 3.87 17.92
C TRP A 397 -27.97 2.45 17.35
N ASP A 398 -28.97 1.70 17.80
CA ASP A 398 -29.26 0.36 17.28
C ASP A 398 -29.75 0.40 15.83
N ALA A 399 -30.54 1.40 15.45
CA ALA A 399 -30.96 1.62 14.06
C ALA A 399 -29.75 1.92 13.15
N ALA A 400 -28.80 2.75 13.61
CA ALA A 400 -27.56 3.01 12.89
C ALA A 400 -26.71 1.73 12.72
N ARG A 401 -26.55 0.94 13.80
CA ARG A 401 -25.84 -0.34 13.79
C ARG A 401 -26.50 -1.38 12.90
N LYS A 402 -27.83 -1.42 12.86
CA LYS A 402 -28.58 -2.34 12.01
C LYS A 402 -28.22 -2.17 10.54
N LEU A 403 -28.07 -0.93 10.06
CA LEU A 403 -27.64 -0.65 8.69
C LEU A 403 -26.25 -1.22 8.39
N ILE A 404 -25.30 -1.07 9.31
CA ILE A 404 -23.94 -1.59 9.16
C ILE A 404 -23.93 -3.13 9.23
N PHE A 405 -24.76 -3.72 10.10
CA PHE A 405 -24.92 -5.17 10.16
C PHE A 405 -25.54 -5.75 8.89
N ASP A 406 -26.56 -5.09 8.33
CA ASP A 406 -27.17 -5.47 7.07
C ASP A 406 -26.19 -5.30 5.90
N ALA A 407 -25.26 -4.35 5.97
CA ALA A 407 -24.11 -4.25 5.05
C ALA A 407 -23.17 -5.45 5.18
N HIS A 408 -22.83 -5.86 6.40
CA HIS A 408 -21.94 -7.01 6.66
C HIS A 408 -22.52 -8.31 6.10
N ARG A 409 -23.84 -8.53 6.22
CA ARG A 409 -24.52 -9.69 5.62
C ARG A 409 -24.36 -9.78 4.11
N ARG A 410 -24.20 -8.64 3.42
CA ARG A 410 -24.05 -8.55 1.97
C ARG A 410 -22.58 -8.66 1.52
N ALA A 411 -21.65 -8.19 2.35
CA ALA A 411 -20.21 -8.25 2.09
C ALA A 411 -19.45 -8.64 3.37
N PRO A 412 -19.46 -9.95 3.75
CA PRO A 412 -18.95 -10.39 5.05
C PRO A 412 -17.43 -10.29 5.19
N ALA A 413 -16.71 -10.17 4.08
CA ALA A 413 -15.25 -10.06 4.02
C ALA A 413 -14.76 -8.64 3.69
N GLU A 414 -15.61 -7.62 3.82
CA GLU A 414 -15.25 -6.22 3.57
C GLU A 414 -14.70 -5.55 4.86
N PRO A 415 -13.38 -5.26 4.94
CA PRO A 415 -12.78 -4.70 6.15
C PRO A 415 -13.41 -3.38 6.60
N GLN A 416 -13.81 -2.51 5.66
CA GLN A 416 -14.43 -1.22 6.01
C GLN A 416 -15.72 -1.40 6.81
N ILE A 417 -16.52 -2.42 6.48
CA ILE A 417 -17.80 -2.69 7.16
C ILE A 417 -17.57 -3.26 8.55
N LEU A 418 -16.62 -4.18 8.69
CA LEU A 418 -16.25 -4.78 9.97
C LEU A 418 -15.76 -3.71 10.96
N VAL A 419 -14.90 -2.80 10.50
CA VAL A 419 -14.39 -1.68 11.30
C VAL A 419 -15.49 -0.68 11.62
N ALA A 420 -16.35 -0.33 10.66
CA ALA A 420 -17.47 0.59 10.91
C ALA A 420 -18.42 0.05 12.00
N TYR A 421 -18.65 -1.27 12.04
CA TYR A 421 -19.48 -1.88 13.06
C TYR A 421 -18.85 -1.74 14.46
N TYR A 422 -17.56 -2.02 14.58
CA TYR A 422 -16.79 -1.79 15.81
C TYR A 422 -16.81 -0.32 16.24
N ASP A 423 -16.48 0.59 15.31
CA ASP A 423 -16.38 2.02 15.56
C ASP A 423 -17.72 2.62 16.02
N SER A 424 -18.85 2.05 15.61
CA SER A 424 -20.19 2.52 16.04
C SER A 424 -20.42 2.39 17.56
N PHE A 425 -19.87 1.36 18.22
CA PHE A 425 -19.98 1.20 19.68
C PHE A 425 -18.99 2.11 20.40
N ALA A 426 -17.76 2.20 19.89
CA ALA A 426 -16.73 3.09 20.42
C ALA A 426 -17.17 4.56 20.32
N ALA A 427 -17.87 4.95 19.25
CA ALA A 427 -18.46 6.27 19.06
C ALA A 427 -19.54 6.59 20.11
N GLN A 428 -20.26 5.59 20.61
CA GLN A 428 -21.22 5.70 21.71
C GLN A 428 -20.53 5.71 23.10
N GLY A 429 -19.20 5.56 23.17
CA GLY A 429 -18.46 5.44 24.43
C GLY A 429 -18.63 4.08 25.12
N ARG A 430 -19.09 3.06 24.39
CA ARG A 430 -19.26 1.70 24.89
C ARG A 430 -18.06 0.85 24.48
N LEU A 431 -17.61 -0.03 25.37
CA LEU A 431 -16.72 -1.12 24.98
C LEU A 431 -17.47 -1.99 23.97
N PRO A 432 -16.94 -2.20 22.74
CA PRO A 432 -17.63 -2.97 21.73
C PRO A 432 -17.87 -4.42 22.19
N PRO A 433 -19.00 -5.05 21.84
CA PRO A 433 -19.28 -6.44 22.23
C PRO A 433 -18.34 -7.42 21.50
N ALA A 434 -18.25 -8.66 21.99
CA ALA A 434 -17.37 -9.70 21.41
C ALA A 434 -17.59 -9.90 19.90
N GLY A 435 -18.84 -9.85 19.41
CA GLY A 435 -19.10 -9.94 17.97
C GLY A 435 -18.47 -8.80 17.15
N ALA A 436 -18.45 -7.58 17.68
CA ALA A 436 -17.82 -6.43 17.03
C ALA A 436 -16.28 -6.51 17.10
N GLN A 437 -15.74 -6.98 18.24
CA GLN A 437 -14.32 -7.29 18.37
C GLN A 437 -13.88 -8.36 17.36
N ASN A 438 -14.63 -9.45 17.23
CA ASN A 438 -14.34 -10.49 16.25
C ASN A 438 -14.32 -9.93 14.82
N GLY A 439 -15.20 -8.98 14.52
CA GLY A 439 -15.17 -8.23 13.25
C GLY A 439 -13.88 -7.44 13.06
N LEU A 440 -13.45 -6.68 14.08
CA LEU A 440 -12.19 -5.92 14.03
C LEU A 440 -10.97 -6.83 13.85
N VAL A 441 -10.89 -7.93 14.60
CA VAL A 441 -9.82 -8.94 14.46
C VAL A 441 -9.86 -9.55 13.06
N ARG A 442 -11.05 -9.88 12.54
CA ARG A 442 -11.21 -10.40 11.18
C ARG A 442 -10.76 -9.41 10.11
N ALA A 443 -11.00 -8.12 10.28
CA ALA A 443 -10.50 -7.08 9.37
C ALA A 443 -8.96 -7.06 9.37
N PHE A 444 -8.33 -7.20 10.54
CA PHE A 444 -6.88 -7.31 10.66
C PHE A 444 -6.33 -8.61 10.06
N GLU A 445 -7.01 -9.75 10.19
CA GLU A 445 -6.61 -10.99 9.49
C GLU A 445 -6.67 -10.88 7.96
N LEU A 446 -7.61 -10.08 7.44
CA LEU A 446 -7.74 -9.82 6.01
C LEU A 446 -6.67 -8.83 5.50
N LEU A 447 -6.21 -7.92 6.35
CA LEU A 447 -5.23 -6.87 6.06
C LEU A 447 -4.13 -6.80 7.13
N PRO A 448 -3.35 -7.87 7.37
CA PRO A 448 -2.34 -7.91 8.43
C PRO A 448 -1.19 -6.92 8.24
N GLN A 449 -1.02 -6.40 7.03
CA GLN A 449 -0.11 -5.34 6.62
C GLN A 449 -0.55 -3.93 7.06
N ASN A 450 -1.80 -3.76 7.52
CA ASN A 450 -2.32 -2.45 7.89
C ASN A 450 -2.02 -2.18 9.38
N ASP A 451 -1.04 -1.32 9.65
CA ASP A 451 -0.62 -0.98 11.00
C ASP A 451 -1.66 -0.14 11.77
N ASP A 452 -2.56 0.59 11.10
CA ASP A 452 -3.70 1.24 11.77
C ASP A 452 -4.64 0.20 12.37
N LEU A 453 -4.97 -0.85 11.61
CA LEU A 453 -5.76 -1.97 12.09
C LEU A 453 -5.06 -2.72 13.23
N ARG A 454 -3.77 -2.99 13.09
CA ARG A 454 -2.96 -3.62 14.14
C ARG A 454 -3.02 -2.82 15.45
N TYR A 455 -2.85 -1.50 15.36
CA TYR A 455 -2.98 -0.60 16.50
C TYR A 455 -4.37 -0.70 17.14
N ARG A 456 -5.43 -0.62 16.34
CA ARG A 456 -6.81 -0.71 16.84
C ARG A 456 -7.10 -2.03 17.56
N VAL A 457 -6.63 -3.15 17.02
CA VAL A 457 -6.78 -4.48 17.64
C VAL A 457 -6.02 -4.54 18.97
N ALA A 458 -4.78 -4.06 19.01
CA ALA A 458 -4.00 -4.00 20.26
C ALA A 458 -4.69 -3.12 21.30
N TRP A 459 -5.26 -2.00 20.87
CA TRP A 459 -6.02 -1.10 21.74
C TRP A 459 -7.28 -1.76 22.32
N ASP A 460 -8.06 -2.48 21.52
CA ASP A 460 -9.22 -3.24 22.02
C ASP A 460 -8.81 -4.30 23.06
N PHE A 461 -7.75 -5.07 22.79
CA PHE A 461 -7.23 -6.04 23.76
C PHE A 461 -6.78 -5.37 25.06
N GLU A 462 -6.17 -4.19 24.96
CA GLU A 462 -5.84 -3.42 26.15
C GLU A 462 -7.07 -3.02 26.96
N GLN A 463 -8.12 -2.50 26.32
CA GLN A 463 -9.35 -2.09 27.01
C GLN A 463 -10.03 -3.26 27.75
N ARG A 464 -9.78 -4.49 27.30
CA ARG A 464 -10.26 -5.73 27.92
C ARG A 464 -9.32 -6.32 28.97
N GLY A 465 -8.18 -5.68 29.25
CA GLY A 465 -7.17 -6.18 30.18
C GLY A 465 -6.32 -7.33 29.64
N MET A 466 -6.42 -7.66 28.35
CA MET A 466 -5.62 -8.68 27.68
C MET A 466 -4.24 -8.13 27.28
N ILE A 467 -3.48 -7.65 28.28
CA ILE A 467 -2.26 -6.85 28.07
C ILE A 467 -1.19 -7.62 27.31
N GLU A 468 -0.98 -8.90 27.62
CA GLU A 468 -0.01 -9.74 26.91
C GLU A 468 -0.34 -9.88 25.41
N VAL A 469 -1.62 -10.09 25.08
CA VAL A 469 -2.09 -10.20 23.69
C VAL A 469 -1.96 -8.86 22.97
N ALA A 470 -2.24 -7.75 23.66
CA ALA A 470 -2.04 -6.40 23.12
C ALA A 470 -0.56 -6.14 22.78
N ILE A 471 0.36 -6.53 23.67
CA ILE A 471 1.82 -6.47 23.44
C ILE A 471 2.21 -7.29 22.21
N GLN A 472 1.77 -8.55 22.13
CA GLN A 472 2.09 -9.43 21.00
C GLN A 472 1.54 -8.86 19.67
N THR A 473 0.36 -8.25 19.70
CA THR A 473 -0.29 -7.67 18.52
C THR A 473 0.46 -6.46 17.98
N ILE A 474 0.82 -5.50 18.86
CA ILE A 474 1.43 -4.22 18.45
C ILE A 474 2.92 -4.34 18.11
N ARG A 475 3.59 -5.35 18.66
CA ARG A 475 5.05 -5.53 18.57
C ARG A 475 5.61 -5.39 17.14
N PRO A 476 5.04 -6.02 16.09
CA PRO A 476 5.60 -5.89 14.73
C PRO A 476 5.67 -4.45 14.21
N ALA A 477 4.64 -3.64 14.45
CA ALA A 477 4.63 -2.23 14.06
C ALA A 477 5.51 -1.37 14.98
N ALA A 478 5.52 -1.68 16.27
CA ALA A 478 6.29 -0.95 17.27
C ALA A 478 7.81 -1.08 17.09
N LEU A 479 8.26 -2.21 16.54
CA LEU A 479 9.67 -2.49 16.32
C LEU A 479 10.14 -2.10 14.90
N ALA A 480 9.26 -1.68 13.98
CA ALA A 480 9.69 -1.22 12.65
C ALA A 480 10.68 -0.04 12.70
N PHE A 481 10.58 0.80 13.75
CA PHE A 481 11.41 1.97 13.97
C PHE A 481 12.04 1.93 15.36
N HIS A 482 13.23 1.34 15.47
CA HIS A 482 13.92 1.17 16.75
C HIS A 482 14.69 2.43 17.16
N GLU A 483 14.08 3.25 18.01
CA GLU A 483 14.78 3.92 19.11
C GLU A 483 13.79 4.48 20.13
N ASP A 484 14.22 4.55 21.38
CA ASP A 484 13.55 5.39 22.37
C ASP A 484 13.81 6.84 21.96
N GLU A 485 12.77 7.51 21.48
CA GLU A 485 12.87 8.81 20.85
C GLU A 485 13.13 9.90 21.92
N THR A 486 14.16 10.73 21.73
CA THR A 486 14.37 11.89 22.62
C THR A 486 13.18 12.87 22.48
N PRO A 487 12.86 13.67 23.51
CA PRO A 487 11.77 14.66 23.42
C PRO A 487 11.89 15.59 22.20
N GLU A 488 13.11 15.98 21.82
CA GLU A 488 13.35 16.84 20.66
C GLU A 488 13.10 16.11 19.33
N ARG A 489 13.46 14.81 19.24
CA ARG A 489 13.15 13.99 18.06
C ARG A 489 11.65 13.79 17.93
N LYS A 490 10.98 13.53 19.05
CA LYS A 490 9.52 13.40 19.13
C LYS A 490 8.81 14.65 18.65
N ALA A 491 9.20 15.83 19.18
CA ALA A 491 8.62 17.09 18.73
C ALA A 491 8.82 17.34 17.23
N ARG A 492 9.99 16.97 16.67
CA ARG A 492 10.24 17.07 15.21
C ARG A 492 9.37 16.10 14.42
N ARG A 493 9.21 14.87 14.88
CA ARG A 493 8.35 13.86 14.26
C ARG A 493 6.90 14.31 14.28
N GLU A 494 6.35 14.71 15.43
CA GLU A 494 4.97 15.18 15.58
C GLU A 494 4.70 16.41 14.71
N LYS A 495 5.66 17.33 14.59
CA LYS A 495 5.56 18.48 13.66
C LYS A 495 5.48 18.00 12.21
N ARG A 496 6.31 17.03 11.81
CA ARG A 496 6.30 16.45 10.46
C ARG A 496 5.01 15.68 10.20
N GLU A 497 4.54 14.87 11.13
CA GLU A 497 3.23 14.17 11.03
C GLU A 497 2.07 15.17 10.90
N ALA A 498 2.17 16.33 11.55
CA ALA A 498 1.18 17.38 11.41
C ALA A 498 1.20 18.06 10.03
N GLU A 499 2.39 18.23 9.46
CA GLU A 499 2.61 18.80 8.11
C GLU A 499 2.16 17.83 7.01
N TYR A 500 2.50 16.54 7.14
CA TYR A 500 2.18 15.47 6.20
C TYR A 500 0.97 14.63 6.66
N ARG A 501 -0.03 15.28 7.26
CA ARG A 501 -1.23 14.61 7.77
C ARG A 501 -2.19 14.29 6.63
N LEU A 502 -2.66 13.05 6.54
CA LEU A 502 -3.75 12.70 5.63
C LEU A 502 -5.11 13.03 6.25
N ALA A 503 -6.08 13.36 5.41
CA ALA A 503 -7.45 13.58 5.83
C ALA A 503 -8.03 12.30 6.46
N GLY A 504 -8.85 12.46 7.49
CA GLY A 504 -9.44 11.32 8.22
C GLY A 504 -8.54 10.69 9.28
N GLU A 505 -7.22 10.89 9.25
CA GLU A 505 -6.32 10.37 10.28
C GLU A 505 -6.51 11.06 11.64
N ALA A 506 -6.36 10.29 12.72
CA ALA A 506 -6.41 10.78 14.09
C ALA A 506 -5.00 10.82 14.68
N THR A 507 -4.67 11.91 15.37
CA THR A 507 -3.45 11.97 16.19
C THR A 507 -3.60 11.00 17.37
N ARG A 508 -2.63 10.12 17.53
CA ARG A 508 -2.54 9.13 18.60
C ARG A 508 -1.09 8.88 18.97
N GLU A 509 -0.87 8.18 20.07
CA GLU A 509 0.45 7.62 20.35
C GLU A 509 0.85 6.64 19.23
N THR A 510 2.14 6.54 18.99
CA THR A 510 2.74 5.59 18.05
C THR A 510 2.62 4.15 18.55
N ALA A 511 2.80 3.18 17.65
CA ALA A 511 2.89 1.77 18.03
C ALA A 511 4.01 1.51 19.06
N ARG A 512 5.13 2.24 18.95
CA ARG A 512 6.26 2.15 19.90
C ARG A 512 5.89 2.67 21.28
N GLU A 513 5.25 3.84 21.35
CA GLU A 513 4.77 4.41 22.61
C GLU A 513 3.73 3.49 23.27
N MET A 514 2.81 2.93 22.49
CA MET A 514 1.84 1.95 22.96
C MET A 514 2.54 0.71 23.54
N LEU A 515 3.52 0.13 22.83
CA LEU A 515 4.27 -1.03 23.31
C LEU A 515 4.96 -0.76 24.65
N MET A 516 5.71 0.34 24.77
CA MET A 516 6.39 0.71 26.01
C MET A 516 5.41 0.87 27.17
N ARG A 517 4.28 1.52 26.92
CA ARG A 517 3.22 1.72 27.92
C ARG A 517 2.59 0.40 28.36
N LEU A 518 2.33 -0.51 27.43
CA LEU A 518 1.78 -1.83 27.70
C LEU A 518 2.77 -2.72 28.46
N GLU A 519 4.05 -2.71 28.10
CA GLU A 519 5.10 -3.48 28.80
C GLU A 519 5.28 -2.98 30.25
N ALA A 520 5.27 -1.66 30.47
CA ALA A 520 5.28 -1.08 31.82
C ALA A 520 4.05 -1.51 32.64
N LYS A 521 2.87 -1.50 32.03
CA LYS A 521 1.61 -1.95 32.64
C LYS A 521 1.64 -3.45 32.97
N PHE A 522 2.21 -4.28 32.10
CA PHE A 522 2.36 -5.72 32.32
C PHE A 522 3.34 -6.04 33.47
N ALA A 523 4.43 -5.28 33.57
CA ALA A 523 5.42 -5.43 34.65
C ALA A 523 4.97 -4.89 36.02
N GLY A 524 3.74 -4.37 36.16
CA GLY A 524 3.23 -3.79 37.40
C GLY A 524 3.77 -2.39 37.72
N GLY A 525 4.46 -1.74 36.77
CA GLY A 525 4.89 -0.35 36.91
C GLY A 525 3.73 0.63 36.77
N LYS A 526 3.80 1.79 37.45
CA LYS A 526 2.90 2.91 37.11
C LYS A 526 3.16 3.30 35.65
N PRO A 527 2.16 3.20 34.75
CA PRO A 527 2.36 3.66 33.39
C PRO A 527 2.72 5.15 33.42
N ALA A 528 3.69 5.58 32.60
CA ALA A 528 3.79 6.99 32.25
C ALA A 528 2.41 7.43 31.74
N ALA A 529 1.88 8.51 32.30
CA ALA A 529 0.53 8.96 32.00
C ALA A 529 0.33 8.96 30.48
N ALA A 530 -0.67 8.22 30.00
CA ALA A 530 -1.07 8.30 28.61
C ALA A 530 -1.23 9.79 28.28
N PRO A 531 -0.71 10.30 27.14
CA PRO A 531 -1.17 11.60 26.69
C PRO A 531 -2.68 11.49 26.67
N LYS A 532 -3.39 12.48 27.23
CA LYS A 532 -4.86 12.50 27.17
C LYS A 532 -5.22 12.35 25.70
N GLY A 533 -5.50 11.12 25.28
CA GLY A 533 -6.04 10.82 23.97
C GLY A 533 -7.28 11.67 23.96
N GLY A 534 -7.30 12.66 23.07
CA GLY A 534 -8.46 13.49 22.92
C GLY A 534 -9.62 12.52 22.76
N ALA A 535 -10.52 12.52 23.74
CA ALA A 535 -11.92 12.67 23.39
C ALA A 535 -11.94 13.90 22.48
N GLY A 536 -11.69 13.66 21.19
CA GLY A 536 -11.70 14.68 20.19
C GLY A 536 -13.10 15.21 20.25
N ARG A 537 -13.24 16.40 20.83
CA ARG A 537 -14.06 17.43 20.21
C ARG A 537 -13.56 17.49 18.76
N ARG A 538 -14.26 16.77 17.89
CA ARG A 538 -14.25 16.89 16.43
C ARG A 538 -15.64 17.30 16.02
#